data_AF-A0A6N9QY64-F1
#
_entry.id   AF-A0A6N9QY64-F1
#
_cell.length_a   1.000
_cell.length_b   1.000
_cell.length_c   1.000
_cell.angle_alpha   90.00
_cell.angle_beta   90.00
_cell.angle_gamma   90.00
#
_symmetry.space_group_name_H-M   'P 1'
#
loop_
_entity.id
_entity.type
_entity.pdbx_description
1 polymer ?
#
loop_
_entity_poly.entity_id
_entity_poly.type
_entity_poly.pdbx_seq_one_letter_code
_entity_poly.pdbx_strand_id
1 'polypeptide(L)'
;MTGREEPLRDESADAAPAHNETEPGTQTRDRSTRDTAAHDTTTQGRASAPGAEFERLLAVMDRLRSPGGCPWDAAQTHESLLRYLVEESYEVVEAVEALEPSARRRTELVEELGDVLLQVVFHSRIGQEHPGEQRFDISDVLAAVTDKLVRRHPAVFPEDAGRDGTGASGVVVGDRTPSDAELAARWDAVKRREKPQRTRIFDGIPPALPALAYAEKALSKARRHGVADLPEQRAESEEHSRQAEEDALGEELFRRLQDSSARGLDAERALRTAVRRFVRDHDAPLSPAPSDAR
;
A
#
# COMPACT_ATOMS: atom_id res chain seq x y z
N MET A 1 -42.92 6.96 -39.95
CA MET A 1 -41.58 7.18 -39.38
C MET A 1 -41.21 5.91 -38.65
N THR A 2 -40.47 5.05 -39.34
CA THR A 2 -40.09 3.70 -38.91
C THR A 2 -38.96 3.79 -37.90
N GLY A 3 -39.20 3.30 -36.68
CA GLY A 3 -38.17 3.09 -35.67
C GLY A 3 -37.24 1.96 -36.07
N ARG A 4 -35.94 2.19 -35.93
CA ARG A 4 -34.89 1.17 -35.94
C ARG A 4 -34.19 1.24 -34.58
N GLU A 5 -34.40 0.21 -33.79
CA GLU A 5 -33.49 -0.19 -32.72
C GLU A 5 -32.28 -0.87 -33.36
N GLU A 6 -31.07 -0.48 -32.96
CA GLU A 6 -29.85 -1.29 -33.14
C GLU A 6 -29.18 -1.51 -31.77
N PRO A 7 -28.58 -2.69 -31.55
CA PRO A 7 -28.26 -3.20 -30.22
C PRO A 7 -26.86 -2.82 -29.73
N LEU A 8 -26.71 -2.82 -28.40
CA LEU A 8 -25.44 -2.74 -27.69
C LEU A 8 -24.50 -3.86 -28.15
N ARG A 9 -23.26 -3.49 -28.47
CA ARG A 9 -22.14 -4.42 -28.59
C ARG A 9 -21.37 -4.48 -27.29
N ASP A 10 -21.33 -5.70 -26.78
CA ASP A 10 -20.41 -6.25 -25.81
C ASP A 10 -19.00 -6.32 -26.43
N GLU A 11 -17.99 -5.73 -25.78
CA GLU A 11 -16.58 -6.04 -26.06
C GLU A 11 -15.87 -6.32 -24.73
N SER A 12 -15.82 -7.62 -24.48
CA SER A 12 -14.96 -8.34 -23.55
C SER A 12 -13.49 -7.97 -23.70
N ALA A 13 -12.82 -7.97 -22.55
CA ALA A 13 -11.39 -7.90 -22.35
C ALA A 13 -10.58 -8.80 -23.29
N ASP A 14 -9.42 -8.30 -23.73
CA ASP A 14 -8.33 -9.17 -24.15
C ASP A 14 -7.00 -8.70 -23.54
N ALA A 15 -6.22 -9.70 -23.17
CA ALA A 15 -5.08 -9.67 -22.27
C ALA A 15 -3.80 -9.16 -22.95
N ALA A 16 -2.97 -8.45 -22.19
CA ALA A 16 -1.59 -8.18 -22.59
C ALA A 16 -0.74 -9.46 -22.39
N PRO A 17 0.10 -9.86 -23.36
CA PRO A 17 0.92 -11.06 -23.24
C PRO A 17 2.20 -10.79 -22.44
N ALA A 18 2.53 -11.76 -21.58
CA ALA A 18 3.79 -11.88 -20.87
C ALA A 18 4.98 -12.05 -21.85
N HIS A 19 6.05 -11.31 -21.60
CA HIS A 19 7.35 -11.52 -22.24
C HIS A 19 8.06 -12.71 -21.58
N ASN A 20 8.43 -13.72 -22.36
CA ASN A 20 9.54 -14.61 -22.01
C ASN A 20 10.29 -15.09 -23.26
N GLU A 21 11.56 -15.38 -23.02
CA GLU A 21 12.72 -15.31 -23.89
C GLU A 21 12.96 -16.56 -24.76
N THR A 22 13.95 -16.39 -25.65
CA THR A 22 14.94 -17.35 -26.18
C THR A 22 14.73 -17.97 -27.57
N GLU A 23 15.57 -17.56 -28.52
CA GLU A 23 16.04 -18.39 -29.64
C GLU A 23 17.57 -18.60 -29.54
N PRO A 24 18.12 -19.78 -29.91
CA PRO A 24 19.54 -19.92 -30.21
C PRO A 24 19.76 -20.19 -31.71
N GLY A 25 20.58 -19.36 -32.35
CA GLY A 25 20.97 -19.51 -33.75
C GLY A 25 22.40 -19.07 -34.01
N THR A 26 23.32 -20.02 -33.86
CA THR A 26 24.76 -19.93 -34.10
C THR A 26 25.11 -19.51 -35.54
N GLN A 27 26.03 -18.55 -35.72
CA GLN A 27 26.93 -18.56 -36.88
C GLN A 27 28.26 -17.81 -36.62
N THR A 28 29.33 -18.60 -36.70
CA THR A 28 30.76 -18.27 -36.58
C THR A 28 31.39 -17.67 -37.84
N ARG A 29 32.53 -16.96 -37.63
CA ARG A 29 33.72 -16.67 -38.49
C ARG A 29 33.85 -15.19 -38.90
N ASP A 30 35.02 -14.54 -38.97
CA ASP A 30 36.41 -14.84 -38.60
C ASP A 30 37.24 -13.51 -38.72
N ARG A 31 38.28 -13.41 -37.87
CA ARG A 31 39.55 -12.65 -37.96
C ARG A 31 39.66 -11.12 -38.16
N SER A 32 40.24 -10.52 -37.10
CA SER A 32 41.56 -9.84 -37.05
C SER A 32 41.70 -8.42 -37.62
N THR A 33 41.94 -7.45 -36.73
CA THR A 33 43.21 -6.69 -36.65
C THR A 33 43.30 -5.91 -35.33
N ARG A 34 44.52 -5.80 -34.80
CA ARG A 34 44.87 -5.04 -33.58
C ARG A 34 44.77 -3.55 -33.87
N ASP A 35 44.27 -2.77 -32.92
CA ASP A 35 44.93 -1.50 -32.60
C ASP A 35 44.72 -1.11 -31.14
N THR A 36 45.79 -0.58 -30.57
CA THR A 36 45.98 -0.20 -29.17
C THR A 36 45.33 1.15 -28.86
N ALA A 37 44.46 1.20 -27.87
CA ALA A 37 44.27 2.40 -27.05
C ALA A 37 43.73 1.99 -25.68
N ALA A 38 44.57 2.14 -24.66
CA ALA A 38 44.15 2.13 -23.28
C ALA A 38 43.07 3.21 -23.10
N HIS A 39 41.83 2.79 -22.87
CA HIS A 39 40.82 3.66 -22.27
C HIS A 39 40.69 3.25 -20.81
N ASP A 40 41.13 4.20 -20.00
CA ASP A 40 41.25 4.17 -18.57
C ASP A 40 39.98 3.63 -17.92
N THR A 41 40.14 2.51 -17.25
CA THR A 41 39.11 1.80 -16.53
C THR A 41 38.95 2.45 -15.17
N THR A 42 38.27 3.59 -15.08
CA THR A 42 37.89 4.14 -13.76
C THR A 42 36.54 4.85 -13.80
N THR A 43 35.46 4.12 -14.08
CA THR A 43 34.13 4.47 -13.54
C THR A 43 33.96 3.73 -12.22
N GLN A 44 34.71 4.16 -11.21
CA GLN A 44 34.40 3.81 -9.83
C GLN A 44 33.07 4.47 -9.48
N GLY A 45 32.04 3.64 -9.28
CA GLY A 45 30.72 4.04 -8.85
C GLY A 45 30.79 4.87 -7.58
N ARG A 46 30.60 6.18 -7.71
CA ARG A 46 30.11 6.96 -6.58
C ARG A 46 28.66 6.53 -6.40
N ALA A 47 28.34 5.96 -5.24
CA ALA A 47 26.96 5.83 -4.81
C ALA A 47 26.35 7.24 -4.92
N SER A 48 25.43 7.39 -5.86
CA SER A 48 24.69 8.63 -6.06
C SER A 48 23.93 8.96 -4.78
N ALA A 49 23.87 10.24 -4.41
CA ALA A 49 23.14 10.64 -3.22
C ALA A 49 21.66 10.29 -3.38
N PRO A 50 20.94 9.86 -2.32
CA PRO A 50 19.53 9.49 -2.43
C PRO A 50 18.64 10.53 -3.11
N GLY A 51 18.94 11.83 -2.91
CA GLY A 51 18.25 12.92 -3.60
C GLY A 51 18.42 12.89 -5.12
N ALA A 52 19.63 12.62 -5.62
CA ALA A 52 19.91 12.53 -7.06
C ALA A 52 19.26 11.29 -7.69
N GLU A 53 19.19 10.17 -6.96
CA GLU A 53 18.44 9.00 -7.39
C GLU A 53 16.94 9.29 -7.52
N PHE A 54 16.38 10.02 -6.56
CA PHE A 54 14.99 10.43 -6.59
C PHE A 54 14.69 11.42 -7.71
N GLU A 55 15.55 12.43 -7.92
CA GLU A 55 15.45 13.33 -9.07
C GLU A 55 15.50 12.59 -10.41
N ARG A 56 16.34 11.56 -10.52
CA ARG A 56 16.36 10.69 -11.71
C ARG A 56 15.02 9.98 -11.91
N LEU A 57 14.43 9.42 -10.85
CA LEU A 57 13.10 8.78 -10.93
C LEU A 57 12.03 9.76 -11.43
N LEU A 58 12.02 11.00 -10.91
CA LEU A 58 11.09 12.03 -11.36
C LEU A 58 11.28 12.37 -12.84
N ALA A 59 12.53 12.48 -13.31
CA ALA A 59 12.84 12.74 -14.71
C ALA A 59 12.41 11.58 -15.63
N VAL A 60 12.58 10.33 -15.18
CA VAL A 60 12.09 9.15 -15.91
C VAL A 60 10.57 9.19 -16.04
N MET A 61 9.84 9.41 -14.94
CA MET A 61 8.38 9.51 -14.97
C MET A 61 7.89 10.64 -15.87
N ASP A 62 8.53 11.82 -15.79
CA ASP A 62 8.19 12.95 -16.65
C ASP A 62 8.37 12.61 -18.13
N ARG A 63 9.46 11.92 -18.48
CA ARG A 63 9.71 11.47 -19.86
C ARG A 63 8.68 10.44 -20.32
N LEU A 64 8.29 9.50 -19.45
CA LEU A 64 7.32 8.46 -19.76
C LEU A 64 5.94 9.05 -20.08
N ARG A 65 5.48 10.04 -19.32
CA ARG A 65 4.14 10.63 -19.48
C ARG A 65 4.07 11.82 -20.45
N SER A 66 5.20 12.45 -20.78
CA SER A 66 5.23 13.58 -21.72
C SER A 66 5.07 13.13 -23.19
N PRO A 67 4.69 14.04 -24.12
CA PRO A 67 4.61 13.73 -25.54
C PRO A 67 5.88 13.05 -26.10
N GLY A 68 5.69 11.97 -26.85
CA GLY A 68 6.78 11.11 -27.34
C GLY A 68 7.34 10.15 -26.29
N GLY A 69 6.69 10.02 -25.13
CA GLY A 69 6.90 8.98 -24.12
C GLY A 69 6.07 7.72 -24.38
N CYS A 70 5.76 6.98 -23.32
CA CYS A 70 5.01 5.73 -23.36
C CYS A 70 3.50 6.00 -23.41
N PRO A 71 2.78 5.51 -24.45
CA PRO A 71 1.33 5.71 -24.55
C PRO A 71 0.53 5.12 -23.39
N TRP A 72 0.96 3.98 -22.86
CA TRP A 72 0.30 3.34 -21.72
C TRP A 72 0.44 4.19 -20.45
N ASP A 73 1.65 4.70 -20.18
CA ASP A 73 1.89 5.54 -19.01
C ASP A 73 1.09 6.84 -19.10
N ALA A 74 1.08 7.49 -20.26
CA ALA A 74 0.33 8.73 -20.49
C ALA A 74 -1.20 8.54 -20.32
N ALA A 75 -1.73 7.35 -20.62
CA ALA A 75 -3.16 7.05 -20.52
C ALA A 75 -3.64 6.77 -19.08
N GLN A 76 -2.74 6.55 -18.13
CA GLN A 76 -3.13 6.24 -16.74
C GLN A 76 -3.76 7.45 -16.03
N THR A 77 -4.76 7.16 -15.19
CA THR A 77 -5.45 8.11 -14.30
C THR A 77 -5.25 7.72 -12.83
N HIS A 78 -5.70 8.56 -11.90
CA HIS A 78 -5.68 8.19 -10.49
C HIS A 78 -6.46 6.89 -10.22
N GLU A 79 -7.60 6.71 -10.86
CA GLU A 79 -8.48 5.56 -10.67
C GLU A 79 -7.91 4.28 -11.28
N SER A 80 -7.31 4.34 -12.48
CA SER A 80 -6.74 3.16 -13.14
C SER A 80 -5.56 2.57 -12.36
N LEU A 81 -4.84 3.40 -11.62
CA LEU A 81 -3.67 3.02 -10.85
C LEU A 81 -3.98 2.43 -9.46
N LEU A 82 -5.22 2.57 -8.96
CA LEU A 82 -5.58 2.08 -7.61
C LEU A 82 -5.38 0.57 -7.46
N ARG A 83 -5.62 -0.20 -8.52
CA ARG A 83 -5.38 -1.65 -8.52
C ARG A 83 -3.91 -1.95 -8.22
N TYR A 84 -3.00 -1.37 -8.99
CA TYR A 84 -1.56 -1.60 -8.85
C TYR A 84 -1.08 -1.14 -7.48
N LEU A 85 -1.49 0.04 -6.99
CA LEU A 85 -1.13 0.48 -5.63
C LEU A 85 -1.53 -0.53 -4.54
N VAL A 86 -2.70 -1.16 -4.67
CA VAL A 86 -3.13 -2.20 -3.73
C VAL A 86 -2.27 -3.46 -3.89
N GLU A 87 -2.04 -3.91 -5.12
CA GLU A 87 -1.18 -5.07 -5.44
C GLU A 87 0.22 -4.88 -4.85
N GLU A 88 0.94 -3.80 -5.19
CA GLU A 88 2.30 -3.53 -4.69
C GLU A 88 2.34 -3.42 -3.16
N SER A 89 1.29 -2.87 -2.55
CA SER A 89 1.20 -2.82 -1.08
C SER A 89 1.15 -4.21 -0.46
N TYR A 90 0.51 -5.18 -1.12
CA TYR A 90 0.47 -6.57 -0.67
C TYR A 90 1.74 -7.34 -1.02
N GLU A 91 2.42 -7.00 -2.12
CA GLU A 91 3.74 -7.56 -2.45
C GLU A 91 4.79 -7.15 -1.40
N VAL A 92 4.77 -5.88 -0.94
CA VAL A 92 5.57 -5.46 0.24
C VAL A 92 5.23 -6.30 1.48
N VAL A 93 3.94 -6.55 1.75
CA VAL A 93 3.53 -7.38 2.89
C VAL A 93 4.06 -8.80 2.74
N GLU A 94 4.01 -9.37 1.55
CA GLU A 94 4.58 -10.67 1.24
C GLU A 94 6.09 -10.70 1.44
N ALA A 95 6.84 -9.74 0.89
CA ALA A 95 8.29 -9.66 1.05
C ALA A 95 8.71 -9.57 2.53
N VAL A 96 7.97 -8.82 3.35
CA VAL A 96 8.23 -8.71 4.80
C VAL A 96 7.89 -10.01 5.55
N GLU A 97 6.78 -10.65 5.20
CA GLU A 97 6.27 -11.84 5.90
C GLU A 97 6.90 -13.15 5.40
N ALA A 98 7.53 -13.14 4.22
CA ALA A 98 8.25 -14.28 3.67
C ALA A 98 9.34 -14.72 4.66
N LEU A 99 9.33 -16.00 5.05
CA LEU A 99 10.27 -16.57 6.03
C LEU A 99 11.66 -16.89 5.44
N GLU A 100 11.92 -16.51 4.18
CA GLU A 100 13.14 -16.84 3.43
C GLU A 100 14.41 -16.08 3.91
N PRO A 101 15.63 -16.56 3.56
CA PRO A 101 16.90 -15.95 3.97
C PRO A 101 17.08 -14.47 3.57
N SER A 102 17.89 -13.76 4.33
CA SER A 102 17.97 -12.28 4.36
C SER A 102 18.38 -11.60 3.05
N ALA A 103 19.14 -12.26 2.17
CA ALA A 103 19.61 -11.63 0.93
C ALA A 103 18.50 -11.54 -0.13
N ARG A 104 17.74 -12.62 -0.33
CA ARG A 104 16.59 -12.64 -1.24
C ARG A 104 15.48 -11.70 -0.74
N ARG A 105 15.17 -11.78 0.57
CA ARG A 105 14.22 -10.87 1.22
C ARG A 105 14.58 -9.40 1.00
N ARG A 106 15.86 -9.04 1.11
CA ARG A 106 16.29 -7.65 0.90
C ARG A 106 16.03 -7.21 -0.54
N THR A 107 16.36 -8.04 -1.53
CA THR A 107 16.18 -7.70 -2.95
C THR A 107 14.70 -7.48 -3.25
N GLU A 108 13.85 -8.46 -2.93
CA GLU A 108 12.39 -8.36 -3.11
C GLU A 108 11.84 -7.14 -2.38
N LEU A 109 12.17 -6.94 -1.10
CA LEU A 109 11.68 -5.77 -0.35
C LEU A 109 12.12 -4.43 -0.96
N VAL A 110 13.31 -4.34 -1.55
CA VAL A 110 13.78 -3.11 -2.21
C VAL A 110 13.00 -2.85 -3.49
N GLU A 111 12.68 -3.91 -4.25
CA GLU A 111 11.87 -3.87 -5.46
C GLU A 111 10.44 -3.41 -5.12
N GLU A 112 9.76 -4.10 -4.20
CA GLU A 112 8.36 -3.77 -3.85
C GLU A 112 8.21 -2.39 -3.21
N LEU A 113 9.17 -1.96 -2.37
CA LEU A 113 9.16 -0.59 -1.84
C LEU A 113 9.39 0.45 -2.94
N GLY A 114 10.16 0.09 -3.97
CA GLY A 114 10.34 0.87 -5.18
C GLY A 114 9.04 1.02 -5.96
N ASP A 115 8.25 -0.05 -6.09
CA ASP A 115 6.98 -0.03 -6.81
C ASP A 115 5.89 0.74 -6.06
N VAL A 116 5.83 0.64 -4.73
CA VAL A 116 4.98 1.54 -3.93
C VAL A 116 5.41 3.01 -4.10
N LEU A 117 6.72 3.29 -4.13
CA LEU A 117 7.23 4.65 -4.39
C LEU A 117 6.89 5.13 -5.80
N LEU A 118 6.96 4.24 -6.80
CA LEU A 118 6.58 4.52 -8.18
C LEU A 118 5.12 5.00 -8.23
N GLN A 119 4.19 4.34 -7.54
CA GLN A 119 2.78 4.76 -7.50
C GLN A 119 2.61 6.18 -6.92
N VAL A 120 3.37 6.54 -5.88
CA VAL A 120 3.36 7.90 -5.31
C VAL A 120 3.84 8.94 -6.33
N VAL A 121 4.94 8.64 -7.03
CA VAL A 121 5.49 9.50 -8.08
C VAL A 121 4.53 9.63 -9.26
N PHE A 122 3.89 8.53 -9.65
CA PHE A 122 2.95 8.48 -10.76
C PHE A 122 1.72 9.35 -10.49
N HIS A 123 1.06 9.18 -9.33
CA HIS A 123 -0.05 10.04 -8.92
C HIS A 123 0.35 11.50 -8.80
N SER A 124 1.56 11.79 -8.32
CA SER A 124 2.08 13.16 -8.25
C SER A 124 2.27 13.78 -9.63
N ARG A 125 2.72 12.99 -10.63
CA ARG A 125 2.87 13.46 -12.01
C ARG A 125 1.51 13.73 -12.68
N ILE A 126 0.50 12.90 -12.40
CA ILE A 126 -0.89 13.15 -12.82
C ILE A 126 -1.42 14.43 -12.15
N GLY A 127 -1.19 14.60 -10.84
CA GLY A 127 -1.50 15.83 -10.10
C GLY A 127 -0.91 17.08 -10.75
N GLN A 128 0.32 17.00 -11.26
CA GLN A 128 1.00 18.08 -11.99
C GLN A 128 0.38 18.39 -13.35
N GLU A 129 -0.49 17.55 -13.90
CA GLU A 129 -1.14 17.80 -15.18
C GLU A 129 -2.48 18.52 -14.99
N HIS A 130 -3.09 18.41 -13.81
CA HIS A 130 -4.34 19.10 -13.50
C HIS A 130 -4.18 20.63 -13.50
N PRO A 131 -5.21 21.37 -13.95
CA PRO A 131 -5.24 22.83 -13.89
C PRO A 131 -5.82 23.32 -12.55
N GLY A 132 -5.49 24.57 -12.20
CA GLY A 132 -6.12 25.29 -11.08
C GLY A 132 -5.88 24.65 -9.72
N GLU A 133 -6.90 24.65 -8.87
CA GLU A 133 -6.82 24.25 -7.46
C GLU A 133 -6.61 22.74 -7.24
N GLN A 134 -6.80 21.92 -8.27
CA GLN A 134 -6.56 20.47 -8.20
C GLN A 134 -5.10 20.09 -8.49
N ARG A 135 -4.30 21.05 -8.98
CA ARG A 135 -2.88 20.83 -9.24
C ARG A 135 -2.13 20.60 -7.93
N PHE A 136 -1.35 19.54 -7.90
CA PHE A 136 -0.33 19.32 -6.88
C PHE A 136 0.83 18.54 -7.47
N ASP A 137 1.95 18.49 -6.76
CA ASP A 137 3.10 17.69 -7.19
C ASP A 137 3.79 16.92 -6.07
N ILE A 138 4.91 16.27 -6.43
CA ILE A 138 5.67 15.48 -5.47
C ILE A 138 6.25 16.33 -4.34
N SER A 139 6.56 17.61 -4.59
CA SER A 139 7.00 18.56 -3.56
C SER A 139 5.87 18.83 -2.58
N ASP A 140 4.63 19.00 -3.06
CA ASP A 140 3.45 19.15 -2.19
C ASP A 140 3.23 17.91 -1.32
N VAL A 141 3.36 16.71 -1.90
CA VAL A 141 3.24 15.43 -1.16
C VAL A 141 4.32 15.31 -0.08
N LEU A 142 5.58 15.62 -0.43
CA LEU A 142 6.72 15.56 0.48
C LEU A 142 6.61 16.60 1.60
N ALA A 143 6.23 17.84 1.29
CA ALA A 143 5.98 18.87 2.28
C ALA A 143 4.85 18.45 3.23
N ALA A 144 3.71 18.00 2.69
CA ALA A 144 2.56 17.60 3.49
C ALA A 144 2.87 16.45 4.47
N VAL A 145 3.64 15.43 4.04
CA VAL A 145 4.03 14.33 4.94
C VAL A 145 5.10 14.76 5.94
N THR A 146 6.08 15.57 5.51
CA THR A 146 7.19 16.03 6.36
C THR A 146 6.68 16.96 7.45
N ASP A 147 5.93 18.00 7.09
CA ASP A 147 5.35 18.96 8.05
C ASP A 147 4.45 18.26 9.06
N LYS A 148 3.67 17.27 8.61
CA LYS A 148 2.84 16.43 9.48
C LYS A 148 3.68 15.60 10.45
N LEU A 149 4.79 15.02 10.00
CA LEU A 149 5.68 14.26 10.89
C LEU A 149 6.37 15.19 11.89
N VAL A 150 6.87 16.34 11.46
CA VAL A 150 7.49 17.35 12.33
C VAL A 150 6.50 17.84 13.40
N ARG A 151 5.30 18.33 12.99
CA ARG A 151 4.26 18.78 13.92
C ARG A 151 3.85 17.74 14.96
N ARG A 152 3.82 16.46 14.57
CA ARG A 152 3.38 15.39 15.46
C ARG A 152 4.47 14.83 16.37
N HIS A 153 5.72 15.27 16.20
CA HIS A 153 6.85 14.88 17.05
C HIS A 153 7.59 16.09 17.65
N PRO A 154 6.89 16.96 18.41
CA PRO A 154 7.49 18.18 18.97
C PRO A 154 8.62 17.90 19.99
N ALA A 155 8.70 16.69 20.54
CA ALA A 155 9.81 16.29 21.40
C ALA A 155 11.11 16.01 20.62
N VAL A 156 11.00 15.63 19.34
CA VAL A 156 12.13 15.41 18.44
C VAL A 156 12.48 16.69 17.68
N PHE A 157 11.48 17.50 17.33
CA PHE A 157 11.61 18.75 16.57
C PHE A 157 11.10 19.97 17.39
N PRO A 158 11.75 20.33 18.51
CA PRO A 158 11.26 21.39 19.40
C PRO A 158 11.35 22.79 18.77
N GLU A 159 12.30 23.02 17.86
CA GLU A 159 12.52 24.31 17.20
C GLU A 159 11.45 24.62 16.15
N ASP A 160 10.92 23.58 15.48
CA ASP A 160 9.90 23.72 14.44
C ASP A 160 8.47 23.66 14.99
N ALA A 161 8.28 23.17 16.22
CA ALA A 161 6.97 23.08 16.88
C ALA A 161 6.28 24.46 17.10
N GLY A 162 7.03 25.56 16.98
CA GLY A 162 6.55 26.94 17.14
C GLY A 162 6.22 27.71 15.85
N ARG A 163 6.59 27.20 14.66
CA ARG A 163 6.43 27.94 13.39
C ARG A 163 4.98 28.05 12.91
N ASP A 164 4.12 27.10 13.29
CA ASP A 164 2.77 26.99 12.74
C ASP A 164 1.70 27.70 13.59
N GLY A 165 2.11 28.50 14.60
CA GLY A 165 1.18 29.23 15.48
C GLY A 165 0.28 28.38 16.37
N THR A 166 0.40 27.04 16.33
CA THR A 166 -0.45 26.10 17.09
C THR A 166 0.01 25.85 18.53
N GLY A 167 1.05 26.56 18.98
CA GLY A 167 1.44 26.61 20.39
C GLY A 167 1.69 25.24 21.01
N ALA A 168 2.24 24.30 20.24
CA ALA A 168 2.86 23.12 20.82
C ALA A 168 4.15 23.58 21.50
N SER A 169 3.99 24.20 22.67
CA SER A 169 5.09 24.54 23.57
C SER A 169 5.99 23.31 23.63
N GLY A 170 7.24 23.46 23.21
CA GLY A 170 8.26 22.45 23.34
C GLY A 170 8.36 22.10 24.82
N VAL A 171 7.59 21.10 25.24
CA VAL A 171 7.73 20.53 26.57
C VAL A 171 9.03 19.77 26.48
N VAL A 172 10.10 20.43 26.94
CA VAL A 172 11.30 19.78 27.44
C VAL A 172 10.79 18.65 28.30
N VAL A 173 10.91 17.44 27.76
CA VAL A 173 10.83 16.25 28.56
C VAL A 173 11.94 16.44 29.59
N GLY A 174 11.60 16.53 30.87
CA GLY A 174 12.60 16.40 31.93
C GLY A 174 13.33 15.06 31.79
N ASP A 175 14.10 14.65 32.79
CA ASP A 175 14.97 13.45 32.73
C ASP A 175 14.22 12.08 32.60
N ARG A 176 12.97 12.06 32.15
CA ARG A 176 12.08 10.89 32.05
C ARG A 176 11.50 10.74 30.64
N THR A 177 11.81 9.63 29.97
CA THR A 177 11.12 9.20 28.74
C THR A 177 9.61 9.06 28.98
N PRO A 178 8.74 9.67 28.14
CA PRO A 178 7.29 9.49 28.25
C PRO A 178 6.91 8.03 28.03
N SER A 179 5.90 7.54 28.76
CA SER A 179 5.31 6.23 28.52
C SER A 179 4.57 6.17 27.17
N ASP A 180 4.37 4.97 26.63
CA ASP A 180 3.61 4.75 25.38
C ASP A 180 2.20 5.34 25.45
N ALA A 181 1.55 5.27 26.61
CA ALA A 181 0.22 5.84 26.83
C ALA A 181 0.24 7.38 26.74
N GLU A 182 1.27 8.03 27.30
CA GLU A 182 1.45 9.48 27.22
C GLU A 182 1.74 9.91 25.77
N LEU A 183 2.56 9.16 25.03
CA LEU A 183 2.84 9.41 23.62
C LEU A 183 1.58 9.25 22.75
N ALA A 184 0.82 8.18 22.97
CA ALA A 184 -0.44 7.92 22.26
C ALA A 184 -1.49 9.02 22.51
N ALA A 185 -1.65 9.45 23.76
CA ALA A 185 -2.60 10.51 24.12
C ALA A 185 -2.24 11.86 23.47
N ARG A 186 -0.94 12.21 23.43
CA ARG A 186 -0.44 13.42 22.75
C ARG A 186 -0.70 13.35 21.24
N TRP A 187 -0.40 12.21 20.63
CA TRP A 187 -0.63 11.98 19.21
C TRP A 187 -2.11 12.14 18.82
N ASP A 188 -3.02 11.61 19.65
CA ASP A 188 -4.45 11.76 19.44
C ASP A 188 -4.93 13.21 19.64
N ALA A 189 -4.34 13.95 20.57
CA ALA A 189 -4.62 15.38 20.76
C ALA A 189 -4.22 16.21 19.52
N VAL A 190 -3.04 15.97 18.97
CA VAL A 190 -2.59 16.64 17.73
C VAL A 190 -3.50 16.29 16.56
N LYS A 191 -3.82 15.00 16.38
CA LYS A 191 -4.75 14.54 15.33
C LYS A 191 -6.13 15.19 15.39
N ARG A 192 -6.68 15.39 16.60
CA ARG A 192 -7.98 16.07 16.78
C ARG A 192 -7.91 17.53 16.37
N ARG A 193 -6.83 18.23 16.71
CA ARG A 193 -6.62 19.64 16.31
C ARG A 193 -6.46 19.79 14.80
N GLU A 194 -5.75 18.87 14.15
CA GLU A 194 -5.53 18.91 12.70
C GLU A 194 -6.79 18.56 11.88
N LYS A 195 -7.79 17.93 12.48
CA LYS A 195 -8.99 17.45 11.78
C LYS A 195 -10.27 17.84 12.52
N PRO A 196 -10.57 19.14 12.67
CA PRO A 196 -11.75 19.62 13.41
C PRO A 196 -13.08 19.13 12.81
N GLN A 197 -13.09 18.75 11.53
CA GLN A 197 -14.24 18.15 10.85
C GLN A 197 -14.60 16.74 11.36
N ARG A 198 -13.70 16.05 12.09
CA ARG A 198 -14.00 14.75 12.70
C ARG A 198 -14.75 14.95 14.01
N THR A 199 -16.04 14.61 14.01
CA THR A 199 -16.98 14.85 15.11
C THR A 199 -17.51 13.56 15.75
N ARG A 200 -17.35 12.40 15.10
CA ARG A 200 -17.78 11.08 15.62
C ARG A 200 -16.59 10.19 15.98
N ILE A 201 -16.81 9.25 16.91
CA ILE A 201 -15.80 8.29 17.39
C ILE A 201 -15.12 7.55 16.22
N PHE A 202 -15.92 7.04 15.28
CA PHE A 202 -15.44 6.23 14.18
C PHE A 202 -14.94 7.03 12.97
N ASP A 203 -14.95 8.37 12.99
CA ASP A 203 -14.55 9.20 11.85
C ASP A 203 -13.13 8.97 11.34
N GLY A 204 -12.99 8.72 10.04
CA GLY A 204 -11.71 8.51 9.39
C GLY A 204 -11.17 7.08 9.48
N ILE A 205 -12.04 6.10 9.75
CA ILE A 205 -11.82 4.72 9.29
C ILE A 205 -12.23 4.69 7.81
N PRO A 206 -11.31 4.38 6.87
CA PRO A 206 -11.68 4.20 5.47
C PRO A 206 -12.65 3.02 5.32
N PRO A 207 -13.80 3.20 4.64
CA PRO A 207 -14.80 2.12 4.48
C PRO A 207 -14.31 1.00 3.56
N ALA A 208 -13.35 1.28 2.67
CA ALA A 208 -12.78 0.31 1.73
C ALA A 208 -11.72 -0.62 2.35
N LEU A 209 -11.51 -0.58 3.67
CA LEU A 209 -10.59 -1.51 4.31
C LEU A 209 -11.15 -2.94 4.26
N PRO A 210 -10.27 -3.96 4.15
CA PRO A 210 -10.65 -5.34 4.41
C PRO A 210 -11.32 -5.49 5.77
N ALA A 211 -12.26 -6.43 5.89
CA ALA A 211 -13.14 -6.54 7.06
C ALA A 211 -12.37 -6.64 8.39
N LEU A 212 -11.28 -7.41 8.45
CA LEU A 212 -10.50 -7.56 9.69
C LEU A 212 -9.76 -6.26 10.03
N ALA A 213 -9.08 -5.63 9.06
CA ALA A 213 -8.44 -4.33 9.25
C ALA A 213 -9.43 -3.21 9.63
N TYR A 214 -10.63 -3.23 9.06
CA TYR A 214 -11.72 -2.32 9.41
C TYR A 214 -12.17 -2.52 10.86
N ALA A 215 -12.45 -3.77 11.25
CA ALA A 215 -12.84 -4.15 12.60
C ALA A 215 -11.76 -3.79 13.62
N GLU A 216 -10.49 -4.09 13.36
CA GLU A 216 -9.37 -3.74 14.23
C GLU A 216 -9.27 -2.22 14.47
N LYS A 217 -9.46 -1.40 13.42
CA LYS A 217 -9.51 0.06 13.58
C LYS A 217 -10.72 0.53 14.38
N ALA A 218 -11.89 -0.08 14.17
CA ALA A 218 -13.10 0.23 14.92
C ALA A 218 -12.93 -0.11 16.40
N LEU A 219 -12.43 -1.30 16.72
CA LEU A 219 -12.15 -1.78 18.07
C LEU A 219 -11.07 -0.94 18.77
N SER A 220 -9.99 -0.60 18.06
CA SER A 220 -8.95 0.29 18.56
C SER A 220 -9.52 1.66 18.95
N LYS A 221 -10.47 2.20 18.18
CA LYS A 221 -11.15 3.46 18.52
C LYS A 221 -12.17 3.30 19.64
N ALA A 222 -12.95 2.22 19.64
CA ALA A 222 -13.89 1.89 20.70
C ALA A 222 -13.19 1.88 22.06
N ARG A 223 -12.07 1.14 22.17
CA ARG A 223 -11.24 1.09 23.39
C ARG A 223 -10.70 2.47 23.80
N ARG A 224 -10.15 3.24 22.85
CA ARG A 224 -9.64 4.60 23.13
C ARG A 224 -10.71 5.54 23.69
N HIS A 225 -11.97 5.35 23.32
CA HIS A 225 -13.09 6.19 23.73
C HIS A 225 -13.98 5.55 24.81
N GLY A 226 -13.57 4.41 25.39
CA GLY A 226 -14.32 3.73 26.46
C GLY A 226 -15.68 3.18 26.01
N VAL A 227 -15.85 2.90 24.71
CA VAL A 227 -17.04 2.21 24.21
C VAL A 227 -16.96 0.75 24.65
N ALA A 228 -18.00 0.27 25.32
CA ALA A 228 -18.08 -1.10 25.82
C ALA A 228 -17.97 -2.13 24.67
N ASP A 229 -17.42 -3.30 24.99
CA ASP A 229 -17.40 -4.44 24.07
C ASP A 229 -18.82 -4.92 23.75
N LEU A 230 -18.94 -5.79 22.74
CA LEU A 230 -20.25 -6.31 22.38
C LEU A 230 -20.80 -7.12 23.55
N PRO A 231 -22.10 -7.01 23.86
CA PRO A 231 -22.72 -7.88 24.85
C PRO A 231 -22.55 -9.35 24.44
N GLU A 232 -22.37 -10.23 25.43
CA GLU A 232 -21.97 -11.63 25.19
C GLU A 232 -22.92 -12.39 24.25
N GLN A 233 -24.22 -12.06 24.22
CA GLN A 233 -25.19 -12.62 23.28
C GLN A 233 -26.30 -11.61 22.94
N ARG A 234 -26.58 -11.39 21.64
CA ARG A 234 -27.94 -11.02 21.22
C ARG A 234 -28.76 -12.31 21.19
N ALA A 235 -30.00 -12.23 21.66
CA ALA A 235 -30.92 -13.38 21.68
C ALA A 235 -30.93 -14.07 20.31
N GLU A 236 -30.82 -15.39 20.31
CA GLU A 236 -30.96 -16.23 19.12
C GLU A 236 -32.23 -15.79 18.37
N SER A 237 -32.05 -15.20 17.18
CA SER A 237 -33.20 -14.96 16.32
C SER A 237 -33.67 -16.33 15.85
N GLU A 238 -34.89 -16.73 16.21
CA GLU A 238 -35.53 -17.98 15.75
C GLU A 238 -35.78 -18.00 14.23
N GLU A 239 -35.43 -16.92 13.54
CA GLU A 239 -35.57 -16.73 12.11
C GLU A 239 -34.47 -17.49 11.35
N HIS A 240 -34.81 -18.66 10.82
CA HIS A 240 -33.93 -19.51 10.00
C HIS A 240 -33.79 -18.96 8.57
N SER A 241 -33.36 -17.71 8.45
CA SER A 241 -33.05 -17.10 7.16
C SER A 241 -31.55 -17.13 6.91
N ARG A 242 -31.14 -17.21 5.63
CA ARG A 242 -29.73 -17.08 5.25
C ARG A 242 -29.08 -15.80 5.80
N GLN A 243 -29.83 -14.70 5.83
CA GLN A 243 -29.34 -13.44 6.40
C GLN A 243 -29.05 -13.57 7.89
N ALA A 244 -29.92 -14.23 8.66
CA ALA A 244 -29.71 -14.44 10.09
C ALA A 244 -28.49 -15.34 10.38
N GLU A 245 -28.24 -16.35 9.54
CA GLU A 245 -27.03 -17.18 9.61
C GLU A 245 -25.76 -16.35 9.34
N GLU A 246 -25.76 -15.50 8.30
CA GLU A 246 -24.65 -14.60 7.97
C GLU A 246 -24.40 -13.56 9.08
N ASP A 247 -25.45 -12.99 9.66
CA ASP A 247 -25.37 -12.04 10.77
C ASP A 247 -24.74 -12.71 12.02
N ALA A 248 -25.19 -13.93 12.35
CA ALA A 248 -24.64 -14.70 13.48
C ALA A 248 -23.17 -15.06 13.27
N LEU A 249 -22.78 -15.46 12.05
CA LEU A 249 -21.38 -15.70 11.69
C LEU A 249 -20.55 -14.41 11.83
N GLY A 250 -21.08 -13.28 11.36
CA GLY A 250 -20.45 -11.96 11.49
C GLY A 250 -20.17 -11.58 12.95
N GLU A 251 -21.15 -11.78 13.84
CA GLU A 251 -20.99 -11.54 15.27
C GLU A 251 -19.93 -12.44 15.92
N GLU A 252 -19.89 -13.74 15.57
CA GLU A 252 -18.87 -14.65 16.08
C GLU A 252 -17.46 -14.26 15.60
N LEU A 253 -17.30 -13.93 14.32
CA LEU A 253 -16.02 -13.44 13.78
C LEU A 253 -15.59 -12.15 14.47
N PHE A 254 -16.51 -11.21 14.68
CA PHE A 254 -16.20 -9.95 15.38
C PHE A 254 -15.82 -10.16 16.84
N ARG A 255 -16.44 -11.11 17.54
CA ARG A 255 -16.08 -11.49 18.92
C ARG A 255 -14.65 -12.06 18.98
N ARG A 256 -14.25 -12.89 18.01
CA ARG A 256 -12.86 -13.36 17.90
C ARG A 256 -11.88 -12.21 17.69
N LEU A 257 -12.27 -11.22 16.88
CA LEU A 257 -11.49 -10.01 16.66
C LEU A 257 -11.39 -9.15 17.93
N GLN A 258 -12.44 -9.08 18.74
CA GLN A 258 -12.38 -8.41 20.05
C GLN A 258 -11.32 -9.02 20.96
N ASP A 259 -11.30 -10.35 21.09
CA ASP A 259 -10.27 -11.06 21.89
C ASP A 259 -8.85 -10.84 21.32
N SER A 260 -8.67 -11.03 20.01
CA SER A 260 -7.35 -10.85 19.38
C SER A 260 -6.84 -9.42 19.54
N SER A 261 -7.71 -8.44 19.33
CA SER A 261 -7.40 -7.02 19.42
C SER A 261 -7.06 -6.59 20.85
N ALA A 262 -7.73 -7.14 21.86
CA ALA A 262 -7.41 -6.91 23.27
C ALA A 262 -6.02 -7.45 23.66
N ARG A 263 -5.58 -8.51 22.98
CA ARG A 263 -4.26 -9.14 23.16
C ARG A 263 -3.17 -8.52 22.27
N GLY A 264 -3.50 -7.52 21.47
CA GLY A 264 -2.57 -6.86 20.54
C GLY A 264 -2.15 -7.74 19.37
N LEU A 265 -2.93 -8.76 19.03
CA LEU A 265 -2.69 -9.61 17.87
C LEU A 265 -3.18 -8.92 16.59
N ASP A 266 -2.40 -9.00 15.53
CA ASP A 266 -2.83 -8.61 14.18
C ASP A 266 -3.60 -9.77 13.55
N ALA A 267 -4.93 -9.70 13.61
CA ALA A 267 -5.81 -10.76 13.11
C ALA A 267 -5.70 -10.97 11.59
N GLU A 268 -5.46 -9.90 10.83
CA GLU A 268 -5.28 -9.94 9.38
C GLU A 268 -4.03 -10.77 9.04
N ARG A 269 -2.89 -10.44 9.68
CA ARG A 269 -1.65 -11.21 9.54
C ARG A 269 -1.80 -12.65 10.03
N ALA A 270 -2.47 -12.85 11.17
CA ALA A 270 -2.66 -14.18 11.74
C ALA A 270 -3.45 -15.09 10.80
N LEU A 271 -4.56 -14.61 10.25
CA LEU A 271 -5.37 -15.37 9.29
C LEU A 271 -4.61 -15.61 8.00
N ARG A 272 -3.96 -14.58 7.43
CA ARG A 272 -3.15 -14.71 6.22
C ARG A 272 -2.05 -15.76 6.38
N THR A 273 -1.37 -15.77 7.53
CA THR A 273 -0.35 -16.78 7.85
C THR A 273 -0.94 -18.19 7.92
N ALA A 274 -2.10 -18.35 8.57
CA ALA A 274 -2.78 -19.63 8.68
C ALA A 274 -3.25 -20.17 7.32
N VAL A 275 -3.81 -19.30 6.47
CA VAL A 275 -4.24 -19.63 5.10
C VAL A 275 -3.05 -19.99 4.22
N ARG A 276 -1.96 -19.21 4.25
CA ARG A 276 -0.72 -19.55 3.51
C ARG A 276 -0.17 -20.92 3.89
N ARG A 277 -0.18 -21.24 5.20
CA ARG A 277 0.19 -22.59 5.67
C ARG A 277 -0.76 -23.65 5.09
N PHE A 278 -2.07 -23.44 5.17
CA PHE A 278 -3.04 -24.38 4.63
C PHE A 278 -2.82 -24.62 3.13
N VAL A 279 -2.66 -23.56 2.33
CA VAL A 279 -2.38 -23.65 0.89
C VAL A 279 -1.09 -24.45 0.66
N ARG A 280 0.03 -24.05 1.26
CA ARG A 280 1.31 -24.76 1.10
C ARG A 280 1.21 -26.24 1.46
N ASP A 281 0.52 -26.57 2.54
CA ASP A 281 0.41 -27.94 3.03
C ASP A 281 -0.52 -28.81 2.16
N HIS A 282 -1.35 -28.21 1.29
CA HIS A 282 -2.34 -28.89 0.43
C HIS A 282 -2.18 -28.57 -1.06
N ASP A 283 -1.13 -27.85 -1.47
CA ASP A 283 -0.86 -27.51 -2.86
C ASP A 283 -0.33 -28.74 -3.59
N ALA A 284 -1.24 -29.51 -4.16
CA ALA A 284 -0.97 -30.72 -4.91
C ALA A 284 -1.50 -30.58 -6.34
N PRO A 285 -0.86 -31.22 -7.34
CA PRO A 285 -1.37 -31.24 -8.70
C PRO A 285 -2.81 -31.77 -8.72
N LEU A 286 -3.66 -31.16 -9.54
CA LEU A 286 -4.98 -31.70 -9.82
C LEU A 286 -4.82 -33.12 -10.37
N SER A 287 -5.51 -34.10 -9.77
CA SER A 287 -5.57 -35.45 -10.33
C SER A 287 -6.05 -35.38 -11.78
N PRO A 288 -5.41 -36.09 -12.73
CA PRO A 288 -5.90 -36.14 -14.09
C PRO A 288 -7.34 -36.66 -14.07
N ALA A 289 -8.22 -36.02 -14.85
CA ALA A 289 -9.59 -36.48 -15.02
C ALA A 289 -9.56 -37.98 -15.37
N PRO A 290 -10.45 -38.80 -14.77
CA PRO A 290 -10.50 -40.22 -15.11
C PRO A 290 -10.63 -40.35 -16.62
N SER A 291 -9.67 -41.02 -17.27
CA SER A 291 -9.78 -41.26 -18.70
C SER A 291 -11.02 -42.09 -18.94
N ASP A 292 -11.97 -41.57 -19.73
CA ASP A 292 -13.08 -42.36 -20.26
C ASP A 292 -12.49 -43.46 -21.15
N ALA A 293 -12.07 -44.56 -20.54
CA ALA A 293 -11.71 -45.78 -21.23
C ALA A 293 -13.01 -46.38 -21.78
N ARG A 294 -13.27 -46.10 -23.06
CA ARG A 294 -14.23 -46.83 -23.90
C ARG A 294 -13.61 -48.12 -24.40
#